data_AF-A0A383A5P9-F1
#
_entry.id   AF-A0A383A5P9-F1
#
_cell.length_a   1.000
_cell.length_b   1.000
_cell.length_c   1.000
_cell.angle_alpha   90.00
_cell.angle_beta   90.00
_cell.angle_gamma   90.00
#
_symmetry.space_group_name_H-M   'P 1'
#
loop_
_entity.id
_entity.type
_entity.pdbx_description
1 polymer ?
#
loop_
_entity_poly.entity_id
_entity_poly.type
_entity_poly.pdbx_seq_one_letter_code
_entity_poly.pdbx_strand_id
1 'polypeptide(L)'
;SPHSSHNLGRFRLSVSKKSDAPINKDKKIIDTQLAELTKKRKELNDRLNKLKSSGPKVMVMEDRDKPRATYILDKGSYEKRGEEVSMGTPAALLNMPDDYPKNRLGLAKWIVSPDNPLTARVLVNRFWQQVFGIGLVKTSEDFGTQGETPMNQELLDYLATTFIESGWDVKNLMRLIVTSDTYKQTSKATKVSENDTNYSLDPENRFLSRGPRFRMPSWMIRDNALAASGLLVPKIGGSPVNTYQPEGVWEEA
;
A
#
# COMPACT_ATOMS: atom_id res chain seq x y z
N SER A 1 -52.17 17.79 42.33
CA SER A 1 -51.24 18.93 42.41
C SER A 1 -51.84 20.17 41.76
N PRO A 2 -51.92 21.28 42.49
CA PRO A 2 -52.62 22.49 42.05
C PRO A 2 -51.77 23.32 41.08
N HIS A 3 -52.46 24.05 40.21
CA HIS A 3 -51.96 24.73 39.02
C HIS A 3 -51.07 25.93 39.33
N SER A 4 -49.88 26.01 38.71
CA SER A 4 -49.00 27.17 38.80
C SER A 4 -49.57 28.34 37.99
N SER A 5 -50.31 29.24 38.64
CA SER A 5 -50.67 30.54 38.05
C SER A 5 -49.56 31.54 38.31
N HIS A 6 -49.02 32.13 37.25
CA HIS A 6 -48.03 33.21 37.34
C HIS A 6 -48.76 34.54 37.07
N ASN A 7 -48.57 35.51 37.97
CA ASN A 7 -49.15 36.85 37.82
C ASN A 7 -48.08 37.81 37.33
N LEU A 8 -48.42 38.62 36.32
CA LEU A 8 -47.63 39.75 35.84
C LEU A 8 -48.44 41.03 36.06
N GLY A 9 -48.13 41.74 37.15
CA GLY A 9 -48.87 42.94 37.57
C GLY A 9 -50.35 42.65 37.82
N ARG A 10 -51.25 43.43 37.21
CA ARG A 10 -52.71 43.30 37.40
C ARG A 10 -53.38 42.18 36.60
N PHE A 11 -52.64 41.41 35.81
CA PHE A 11 -53.19 40.39 34.91
C PHE A 11 -52.87 38.98 35.40
N ARG A 12 -53.91 38.13 35.47
CA ARG A 12 -53.81 36.71 35.85
C ARG A 12 -53.67 35.87 34.58
N LEU A 13 -52.52 35.23 34.39
CA LEU A 13 -52.29 34.29 33.29
C LEU A 13 -52.66 32.87 33.77
N SER A 14 -53.68 32.28 33.14
CA SER A 14 -54.02 30.87 33.30
C SER A 14 -53.65 30.11 32.02
N VAL A 15 -52.95 28.98 32.19
CA VAL A 15 -52.67 28.07 31.07
C VAL A 15 -53.89 27.19 30.88
N SER A 16 -54.57 27.32 29.73
CA SER A 16 -55.68 26.43 29.37
C SER A 16 -55.19 24.98 29.23
N LYS A 17 -55.96 24.02 29.75
CA LYS A 17 -55.71 22.57 29.58
C LYS A 17 -56.07 22.05 28.18
N LYS A 18 -56.81 22.81 27.37
CA LYS A 18 -57.16 22.46 25.98
C LYS A 18 -56.83 23.62 25.06
N SER A 19 -56.07 23.33 24.00
CA SER A 19 -55.78 24.29 22.94
C SER A 19 -57.04 24.52 22.12
N ASP A 20 -57.76 25.62 22.37
CA ASP A 20 -58.91 26.04 21.56
C ASP A 20 -58.49 26.74 20.24
N ALA A 21 -57.19 26.72 19.91
CA ALA A 21 -56.71 27.13 18.60
C ALA A 21 -57.03 26.04 17.56
N PRO A 22 -57.55 26.37 16.36
CA PRO A 22 -57.78 25.39 15.31
C PRO A 22 -56.47 24.65 15.04
N ILE A 23 -56.44 23.37 15.36
CA ILE A 23 -55.29 22.50 15.14
C ILE A 23 -55.06 22.46 13.64
N ASN A 24 -54.05 23.21 13.18
CA ASN A 24 -53.62 23.17 11.79
C ASN A 24 -53.28 21.71 11.46
N LYS A 25 -54.04 21.10 10.53
CA LYS A 25 -53.90 19.68 10.15
C LYS A 25 -52.47 19.36 9.69
N ASP A 26 -51.75 20.36 9.17
CA ASP A 26 -50.37 20.25 8.72
C ASP A 26 -49.38 19.96 9.87
N LYS A 27 -49.62 20.48 11.08
CA LYS A 27 -48.77 20.21 12.26
C LYS A 27 -48.84 18.74 12.66
N LYS A 28 -50.02 18.12 12.57
CA LYS A 28 -50.21 16.70 12.91
C LYS A 28 -49.51 15.79 11.91
N ILE A 29 -49.47 16.17 10.64
CA ILE A 29 -48.75 15.46 9.57
C ILE A 29 -47.23 15.58 9.79
N ILE A 30 -46.73 16.77 10.09
CA ILE A 30 -45.31 17.03 10.40
C ILE A 30 -44.88 16.24 11.64
N ASP A 31 -45.69 16.21 12.71
CA ASP A 31 -45.39 15.44 13.92
C ASP A 31 -45.35 13.92 13.65
N THR A 32 -46.24 13.40 12.80
CA THR A 32 -46.19 11.98 12.38
C THR A 32 -44.98 11.66 11.50
N GLN A 33 -44.61 12.55 10.57
CA GLN A 33 -43.41 12.38 9.74
C GLN A 33 -42.13 12.46 10.59
N LEU A 34 -42.08 13.36 11.58
CA LEU A 34 -40.97 13.46 12.52
C LEU A 34 -40.85 12.21 13.39
N ALA A 35 -41.98 11.64 13.83
CA ALA A 35 -42.01 10.38 14.56
C ALA A 35 -41.51 9.19 13.70
N GLU A 36 -41.87 9.14 12.42
CA GLU A 36 -41.36 8.12 11.49
C GLU A 36 -39.87 8.28 11.20
N LEU A 37 -39.39 9.51 10.98
CA LEU A 37 -37.97 9.80 10.74
C LEU A 37 -37.10 9.50 11.96
N THR A 38 -37.58 9.81 13.17
CA THR A 38 -36.87 9.47 14.42
C THR A 38 -36.82 7.97 14.65
N LYS A 39 -37.88 7.23 14.32
CA LYS A 39 -37.89 5.76 14.33
C LYS A 39 -36.87 5.18 13.36
N LYS A 40 -36.85 5.66 12.10
CA LYS A 40 -35.85 5.25 11.09
C LYS A 40 -34.42 5.59 11.52
N ARG A 41 -34.20 6.77 12.10
CA ARG A 41 -32.88 7.17 12.63
C ARG A 41 -32.41 6.24 13.73
N LYS A 42 -33.31 5.86 14.65
CA LYS A 42 -33.00 4.92 15.73
C LYS A 42 -32.65 3.54 15.18
N GLU A 43 -33.47 3.01 14.26
CA GLU A 43 -33.22 1.72 13.62
C GLU A 43 -31.87 1.68 12.86
N LEU A 44 -31.55 2.75 12.12
CA LEU A 44 -30.27 2.88 11.42
C LEU A 44 -29.09 2.95 12.39
N ASN A 45 -29.23 3.68 13.50
CA ASN A 45 -28.21 3.74 14.55
C ASN A 45 -27.99 2.40 15.23
N ASP A 46 -29.07 1.67 15.54
CA ASP A 46 -29.00 0.33 16.14
C ASP A 46 -28.31 -0.66 15.17
N ARG A 47 -28.64 -0.59 13.88
CA ARG A 47 -28.00 -1.39 12.83
C ARG A 47 -26.52 -1.04 12.68
N LEU A 48 -26.15 0.24 12.70
CA LEU A 48 -24.77 0.72 12.65
C LEU A 48 -23.98 0.22 13.86
N ASN A 49 -24.54 0.31 15.06
CA ASN A 49 -23.89 -0.15 16.28
C ASN A 49 -23.67 -1.66 16.27
N LYS A 50 -24.66 -2.43 15.80
CA LYS A 50 -24.54 -3.88 15.63
C LYS A 50 -23.40 -4.22 14.65
N LEU A 51 -23.34 -3.54 13.50
CA LEU A 51 -22.26 -3.69 12.50
C LEU A 51 -20.87 -3.33 13.06
N LYS A 52 -20.76 -2.20 13.78
CA LYS A 52 -19.50 -1.78 14.43
C LYS A 52 -19.03 -2.79 15.48
N SER A 53 -19.96 -3.44 16.18
CA SER A 53 -19.65 -4.44 17.20
C SER A 53 -19.35 -5.84 16.64
N SER A 54 -19.88 -6.18 15.46
CA SER A 54 -19.72 -7.50 14.84
C SER A 54 -18.52 -7.63 13.90
N GLY A 55 -17.90 -6.51 13.51
CA GLY A 55 -16.70 -6.52 12.68
C GLY A 55 -15.47 -7.03 13.44
N PRO A 56 -14.48 -7.65 12.76
CA PRO A 56 -13.21 -7.98 13.38
C PRO A 56 -12.54 -6.69 13.87
N LYS A 57 -12.23 -6.62 15.17
CA LYS A 57 -11.44 -5.52 15.74
C LYS A 57 -10.01 -5.67 15.23
N VAL A 58 -9.59 -4.77 14.36
CA VAL A 58 -8.21 -4.68 13.88
C VAL A 58 -7.45 -3.65 14.69
N MET A 59 -6.20 -3.95 15.01
CA MET A 59 -5.29 -2.98 15.59
C MET A 59 -4.88 -2.00 14.49
N VAL A 60 -5.12 -0.71 14.71
CA VAL A 60 -4.66 0.36 13.81
C VAL A 60 -3.52 1.09 14.50
N MET A 61 -2.49 1.42 13.73
CA MET A 61 -1.35 2.17 14.20
C MET A 61 -1.55 3.65 13.82
N GLU A 62 -1.56 4.53 14.82
CA GLU A 62 -1.72 5.98 14.64
C GLU A 62 -0.59 6.72 15.38
N ASP A 63 -0.22 7.88 14.87
CA ASP A 63 0.74 8.75 15.56
C ASP A 63 0.10 9.30 16.86
N ARG A 64 0.92 9.50 17.90
CA ARG A 64 0.44 10.08 19.16
C ARG A 64 0.22 11.59 19.00
N ASP A 65 -0.78 12.13 19.71
CA ASP A 65 -1.02 13.58 19.80
C ASP A 65 0.24 14.38 20.18
N LYS A 66 1.05 13.80 21.08
CA LYS A 66 2.36 14.31 21.46
C LYS A 66 3.44 13.30 21.03
N PRO A 67 4.24 13.63 20.00
CA PRO A 67 5.35 12.79 19.58
C PRO A 67 6.33 12.56 20.73
N ARG A 68 6.92 11.37 20.77
CA ARG A 68 7.99 11.07 21.73
C ARG A 68 9.27 11.78 21.29
N ALA A 69 9.87 12.56 22.17
CA ALA A 69 11.21 13.14 21.96
C ALA A 69 12.23 12.03 21.67
N THR A 70 13.00 12.21 20.60
CA THR A 70 14.02 11.27 20.14
C THR A 70 15.38 11.95 20.20
N TYR A 71 16.42 11.23 20.60
CA TYR A 71 17.75 11.80 20.84
C TYR A 71 18.82 11.01 20.10
N ILE A 72 19.89 11.69 19.68
CA ILE A 72 21.11 11.03 19.22
C ILE A 72 21.74 10.33 20.43
N LEU A 73 22.03 9.04 20.31
CA LEU A 73 22.63 8.26 21.37
C LEU A 73 24.16 8.22 21.20
N ASP A 74 24.89 8.58 22.25
CA ASP A 74 26.35 8.48 22.22
C ASP A 74 26.76 7.00 22.13
N LYS A 75 27.40 6.64 21.01
CA LYS A 75 27.81 5.26 20.68
C LYS A 75 26.69 4.22 20.81
N GLY A 76 25.43 4.63 20.57
CA GLY A 76 24.27 3.74 20.66
C GLY A 76 23.85 3.38 22.09
N SER A 77 24.43 4.00 23.13
CA SER A 77 24.03 3.77 24.51
C SER A 77 22.70 4.46 24.83
N TYR A 78 21.69 3.68 25.22
CA TYR A 78 20.36 4.21 25.59
C TYR A 78 20.36 5.13 26.82
N GLU A 79 21.39 5.04 27.67
CA GLU A 79 21.55 5.84 28.88
C GLU A 79 22.13 7.23 28.59
N LYS A 80 22.92 7.34 27.52
CA LYS A 80 23.61 8.57 27.13
C LYS A 80 22.90 9.26 25.97
N ARG A 81 21.86 10.02 26.31
CA ARG A 81 21.11 10.86 25.36
C ARG A 81 21.88 12.15 25.10
N GLY A 82 22.19 12.41 23.84
CA GLY A 82 22.73 13.67 23.34
C GLY A 82 21.62 14.61 22.88
N GLU A 83 21.81 15.22 21.72
CA GLU A 83 20.89 16.21 21.15
C GLU A 83 19.54 15.61 20.75
N GLU A 84 18.46 16.36 20.96
CA GLU A 84 17.13 16.00 20.48
C GLU A 84 17.07 16.18 18.96
N VAL A 85 16.44 15.22 18.28
CA VAL A 85 16.25 15.24 16.83
C VAL A 85 14.78 15.27 16.46
N SER A 86 14.46 16.08 15.45
CA SER A 86 13.14 16.14 14.84
C SER A 86 13.03 15.20 13.64
N MET A 87 11.80 14.84 13.28
CA MET A 87 11.52 14.15 12.03
C MET A 87 11.92 15.02 10.82
N GLY A 88 12.65 14.42 9.89
CA GLY A 88 13.16 15.09 8.69
C GLY A 88 13.88 14.10 7.78
N THR A 89 14.47 14.61 6.70
CA THR A 89 15.27 13.84 5.76
C THR A 89 16.77 14.08 6.01
N PRO A 90 17.65 13.12 5.65
CA PRO A 90 19.09 13.35 5.71
C PRO A 90 19.50 14.57 4.89
N ALA A 91 20.31 15.47 5.46
CA ALA A 91 20.74 16.71 4.81
C ALA A 91 21.56 16.50 3.52
N ALA A 92 22.12 15.30 3.32
CA ALA A 92 22.83 14.94 2.09
C ALA A 92 21.89 14.62 0.91
N LEU A 93 20.58 14.50 1.17
CA LEU A 93 19.56 14.20 0.17
C LEU A 93 18.69 15.44 -0.09
N LEU A 94 17.71 15.29 -0.98
CA LEU A 94 16.73 16.33 -1.26
C LEU A 94 15.98 16.74 0.02
N ASN A 95 15.80 18.03 0.21
CA ASN A 95 15.00 18.54 1.32
C ASN A 95 13.54 18.12 1.17
N MET A 96 12.89 17.86 2.31
CA MET A 96 11.45 17.65 2.34
C MET A 96 10.73 19.00 2.19
N PRO A 97 9.77 19.13 1.27
CA PRO A 97 8.92 20.32 1.17
C PRO A 97 8.21 20.67 2.49
N ASP A 98 8.08 21.96 2.79
CA ASP A 98 7.48 22.43 4.06
C ASP A 98 5.98 22.13 4.18
N ASP A 99 5.29 21.90 3.05
CA ASP A 99 3.87 21.53 3.00
C ASP A 99 3.63 20.06 3.37
N TYR A 100 4.70 19.25 3.46
CA TYR A 100 4.58 17.84 3.83
C TYR A 100 4.54 17.70 5.35
N PRO A 101 3.63 16.86 5.89
CA PRO A 101 3.57 16.63 7.32
C PRO A 101 4.86 15.96 7.78
N LYS A 102 5.48 16.46 8.86
CA LYS A 102 6.70 15.89 9.43
C LYS A 102 6.40 14.59 10.19
N ASN A 103 5.94 13.57 9.48
CA ASN A 103 5.61 12.25 10.00
C ASN A 103 5.80 11.19 8.90
N ARG A 104 5.35 9.95 9.16
CA ARG A 104 5.50 8.84 8.21
C ARG A 104 4.82 9.09 6.87
N LEU A 105 3.69 9.81 6.87
CA LEU A 105 2.97 10.14 5.64
C LEU A 105 3.77 11.13 4.78
N GLY A 106 4.37 12.16 5.37
CA GLY A 106 5.21 13.08 4.62
C GLY A 106 6.47 12.41 4.08
N LEU A 107 7.08 11.52 4.86
CA LEU A 107 8.19 10.69 4.37
C LEU A 107 7.76 9.83 3.18
N ALA A 108 6.59 9.19 3.24
CA ALA A 108 6.08 8.39 2.13
C ALA A 108 5.87 9.24 0.87
N LYS A 109 5.24 10.41 1.00
CA LYS A 109 5.07 11.36 -0.12
C LYS A 109 6.41 11.82 -0.69
N TRP A 110 7.39 12.10 0.17
CA TRP A 110 8.73 12.52 -0.24
C TRP A 110 9.49 11.41 -0.99
N ILE A 111 9.38 10.17 -0.53
CA ILE A 111 10.00 9.01 -1.19
C ILE A 111 9.47 8.85 -2.62
N VAL A 112 8.15 8.97 -2.83
CA VAL A 112 7.52 8.79 -4.15
C VAL A 112 7.33 10.10 -4.92
N SER A 113 7.96 11.20 -4.46
CA SER A 113 7.88 12.49 -5.15
C SER A 113 8.50 12.38 -6.54
N PRO A 114 7.92 13.01 -7.58
CA PRO A 114 8.54 13.09 -8.91
C PRO A 114 9.91 13.77 -8.88
N ASP A 115 10.15 14.64 -7.89
CA ASP A 115 11.46 15.30 -7.70
C ASP A 115 12.52 14.35 -7.16
N ASN A 116 12.13 13.17 -6.67
CA ASN A 116 13.03 12.12 -6.22
C ASN A 116 13.16 11.03 -7.31
N PRO A 117 14.19 11.10 -8.16
CA PRO A 117 14.30 10.19 -9.29
C PRO A 117 14.87 8.81 -8.91
N LEU A 118 15.37 8.64 -7.67
CA LEU A 118 15.99 7.38 -7.23
C LEU A 118 14.95 6.28 -7.05
N THR A 119 13.81 6.60 -6.44
CA THR A 119 12.78 5.61 -6.11
C THR A 119 12.27 4.88 -7.35
N ALA A 120 11.96 5.62 -8.41
CA ALA A 120 11.50 5.02 -9.67
C ALA A 120 12.58 4.17 -10.33
N ARG A 121 13.83 4.65 -10.40
CA ARG A 121 14.97 3.89 -10.97
C ARG A 121 15.22 2.58 -10.24
N VAL A 122 15.22 2.63 -8.89
CA VAL A 122 15.43 1.42 -8.07
C VAL A 122 14.31 0.41 -8.31
N LEU A 123 13.05 0.85 -8.30
CA LEU A 123 11.91 -0.04 -8.53
C LEU A 123 11.90 -0.63 -9.94
N VAL A 124 12.12 0.19 -10.96
CA VAL A 124 12.22 -0.26 -12.36
C VAL A 124 13.34 -1.28 -12.51
N ASN A 125 14.51 -1.05 -11.92
CA ASN A 125 15.60 -2.01 -11.99
C ASN A 125 15.26 -3.34 -11.31
N ARG A 126 14.55 -3.30 -10.18
CA ARG A 126 14.07 -4.51 -9.50
C ARG A 126 13.07 -5.28 -10.36
N PHE A 127 12.11 -4.60 -10.99
CA PHE A 127 11.18 -5.25 -11.94
C PHE A 127 11.93 -5.82 -13.14
N TRP A 128 12.86 -5.05 -13.71
CA TRP A 128 13.72 -5.50 -14.80
C TRP A 128 14.49 -6.76 -14.41
N GLN A 129 15.11 -6.77 -13.22
CA GLN A 129 15.81 -7.93 -12.69
C GLN A 129 14.88 -9.13 -12.48
N GLN A 130 13.65 -8.93 -12.04
CA GLN A 130 12.68 -10.04 -11.94
C GLN A 130 12.34 -10.62 -13.30
N VAL A 131 12.28 -9.79 -14.34
CA VAL A 131 11.94 -10.20 -15.70
C VAL A 131 13.12 -10.79 -16.47
N PHE A 132 14.34 -10.29 -16.26
CA PHE A 132 15.53 -10.71 -17.02
C PHE A 132 16.57 -11.48 -16.19
N GLY A 133 16.35 -11.63 -14.89
CA GLY A 133 17.25 -12.28 -13.94
C GLY A 133 18.35 -11.37 -13.42
N ILE A 134 18.73 -10.36 -14.21
CA ILE A 134 19.74 -9.37 -13.89
C ILE A 134 19.21 -7.96 -14.14
N GLY A 135 19.49 -7.05 -13.21
CA GLY A 135 19.12 -5.63 -13.34
C GLY A 135 19.97 -4.91 -14.38
N LEU A 136 19.45 -3.79 -14.89
CA LEU A 136 20.25 -2.80 -15.64
C LEU A 136 21.45 -2.35 -14.79
N VAL A 137 21.21 -2.14 -13.49
CA VAL A 137 22.21 -2.11 -12.42
C VAL A 137 22.24 -3.47 -11.76
N LYS A 138 23.39 -4.15 -11.75
CA LYS A 138 23.54 -5.49 -11.15
C LYS A 138 23.40 -5.43 -9.62
N THR A 139 23.94 -4.38 -9.01
CA THR A 139 23.90 -4.11 -7.57
C THR A 139 22.57 -3.50 -7.16
N SER A 140 21.50 -4.28 -7.17
CA SER A 140 20.14 -3.77 -6.87
C SER A 140 19.97 -3.15 -5.47
N GLU A 141 20.89 -3.41 -4.54
CA GLU A 141 20.91 -2.83 -3.20
C GLU A 141 21.79 -1.58 -3.09
N ASP A 142 22.56 -1.24 -4.14
CA ASP A 142 23.43 -0.06 -4.15
C ASP A 142 23.33 0.67 -5.50
N PHE A 143 22.64 1.81 -5.45
CA PHE A 143 22.48 2.77 -6.54
C PHE A 143 23.37 4.00 -6.36
N GLY A 144 24.28 3.98 -5.38
CA GLY A 144 25.21 5.05 -5.08
C GLY A 144 26.52 4.90 -5.86
N THR A 145 27.54 5.66 -5.42
CA THR A 145 28.88 5.66 -6.04
C THR A 145 29.66 4.36 -5.87
N GLN A 146 29.18 3.47 -4.99
CA GLN A 146 29.76 2.15 -4.75
C GLN A 146 29.04 1.04 -5.56
N GLY A 147 27.91 1.38 -6.20
CA GLY A 147 27.17 0.50 -7.09
C GLY A 147 27.79 0.39 -8.48
N GLU A 148 27.36 -0.63 -9.23
CA GLU A 148 27.76 -0.80 -10.64
C GLU A 148 27.03 0.23 -11.52
N THR A 149 27.73 0.78 -12.52
CA THR A 149 27.10 1.68 -13.49
C THR A 149 26.02 0.94 -14.28
N PRO A 150 24.87 1.57 -14.56
CA PRO A 150 23.83 0.94 -15.36
C PRO A 150 24.37 0.58 -16.75
N MET A 151 24.09 -0.64 -17.21
CA MET A 151 24.47 -1.08 -18.57
C MET A 151 23.90 -0.18 -19.66
N ASN A 152 22.70 0.35 -19.42
CA ASN A 152 22.06 1.33 -20.28
C ASN A 152 21.32 2.35 -19.42
N GLN A 153 21.93 3.52 -19.24
CA GLN A 153 21.37 4.62 -18.45
C GLN A 153 20.11 5.20 -19.10
N GLU A 154 20.13 5.42 -20.41
CA GLU A 154 19.01 6.02 -21.15
C GLU A 154 17.74 5.17 -21.05
N LEU A 155 17.88 3.84 -21.14
CA LEU A 155 16.77 2.92 -20.96
C LEU A 155 16.22 2.94 -19.53
N LEU A 156 17.11 2.98 -18.52
CA LEU A 156 16.70 3.07 -17.12
C LEU A 156 15.92 4.36 -16.87
N ASP A 157 16.41 5.49 -17.39
CA ASP A 157 15.77 6.79 -17.26
C ASP A 157 14.43 6.83 -18.00
N TYR A 158 14.37 6.30 -19.22
CA TYR A 158 13.12 6.20 -19.98
C TYR A 158 12.05 5.42 -19.22
N LEU A 159 12.40 4.23 -18.71
CA LEU A 159 11.47 3.39 -17.96
C LEU A 159 11.06 4.04 -16.62
N ALA A 160 11.99 4.69 -15.92
CA ALA A 160 11.70 5.38 -14.66
C ALA A 160 10.74 6.56 -14.86
N THR A 161 10.98 7.40 -15.87
CA THR A 161 10.09 8.52 -16.20
C THR A 161 8.72 8.03 -16.64
N THR A 162 8.67 7.03 -17.54
CA THR A 162 7.41 6.41 -17.98
C THR A 162 6.61 5.85 -16.79
N PHE A 163 7.29 5.25 -15.82
CA PHE A 163 6.64 4.69 -14.63
C PHE A 163 6.03 5.78 -13.75
N ILE A 164 6.74 6.89 -13.52
CA ILE A 164 6.21 8.06 -12.78
C ILE A 164 5.01 8.67 -13.53
N GLU A 165 5.15 8.93 -14.83
CA GLU A 165 4.11 9.55 -15.68
C GLU A 165 2.83 8.70 -15.76
N SER A 166 2.98 7.37 -15.70
CA SER A 166 1.84 6.45 -15.66
C SER A 166 1.05 6.47 -14.34
N GLY A 167 1.52 7.22 -13.33
CA GLY A 167 0.96 7.21 -11.99
C GLY A 167 1.35 5.96 -11.19
N TRP A 168 2.57 5.46 -11.40
CA TRP A 168 3.11 4.25 -10.76
C TRP A 168 2.33 2.97 -11.14
N ASP A 169 1.83 2.87 -12.38
CA ASP A 169 1.12 1.69 -12.87
C ASP A 169 2.10 0.56 -13.19
N VAL A 170 2.23 -0.38 -12.25
CA VAL A 170 3.07 -1.57 -12.37
C VAL A 170 2.64 -2.44 -13.56
N LYS A 171 1.34 -2.54 -13.84
CA LYS A 171 0.84 -3.39 -14.94
C LYS A 171 1.21 -2.80 -16.29
N ASN A 172 1.16 -1.48 -16.42
CA ASN A 172 1.59 -0.80 -17.64
C ASN A 172 3.09 -0.95 -17.87
N LEU A 173 3.92 -0.72 -16.84
CA LEU A 173 5.36 -0.95 -16.90
C LEU A 173 5.70 -2.40 -17.30
N MET A 174 5.07 -3.38 -16.64
CA MET A 174 5.29 -4.79 -16.95
C MET A 174 4.87 -5.12 -18.38
N ARG A 175 3.74 -4.58 -18.86
CA ARG A 175 3.31 -4.74 -20.26
C ARG A 175 4.36 -4.19 -21.22
N LEU A 176 4.88 -2.98 -20.96
CA LEU A 176 5.91 -2.36 -21.79
C LEU A 176 7.15 -3.26 -21.89
N ILE A 177 7.61 -3.82 -20.76
CA ILE A 177 8.77 -4.70 -20.72
C ILE A 177 8.49 -6.02 -21.46
N VAL A 178 7.40 -6.73 -21.16
CA VAL A 178 7.14 -8.06 -21.75
C VAL A 178 6.71 -8.02 -23.21
N THR A 179 6.31 -6.85 -23.72
CA THR A 179 5.99 -6.66 -25.14
C THR A 179 7.19 -6.18 -25.96
N SER A 180 8.32 -5.86 -25.32
CA SER A 180 9.56 -5.47 -25.99
C SER A 180 10.16 -6.61 -26.83
N ASP A 181 10.91 -6.23 -27.87
CA ASP A 181 11.65 -7.21 -28.68
C ASP A 181 12.72 -7.93 -27.85
N THR A 182 13.32 -7.24 -26.88
CA THR A 182 14.29 -7.81 -25.92
C THR A 182 13.69 -8.97 -25.13
N TYR A 183 12.46 -8.84 -24.64
CA TYR A 183 11.79 -9.93 -23.92
C TYR A 183 11.42 -11.10 -24.83
N LYS A 184 11.06 -10.83 -26.08
CA LYS A 184 10.67 -11.85 -27.07
C LYS A 184 11.84 -12.61 -27.68
N GLN A 185 13.09 -12.24 -27.36
CA GLN A 185 14.27 -12.93 -27.87
C GLN A 185 14.30 -14.41 -27.46
N THR A 186 14.86 -15.25 -28.33
CA THR A 186 15.08 -16.66 -28.01
C THR A 186 16.15 -16.82 -26.93
N SER A 187 15.95 -17.74 -26.00
CA SER A 187 16.94 -18.10 -24.98
C SER A 187 17.99 -19.12 -25.47
N LYS A 188 17.89 -19.55 -26.74
CA LYS A 188 18.85 -20.47 -27.35
C LYS A 188 20.18 -19.75 -27.63
N ALA A 189 21.28 -20.47 -27.44
CA ALA A 189 22.58 -19.98 -27.90
C ALA A 189 22.60 -20.01 -29.43
N THR A 190 22.90 -18.87 -30.04
CA THR A 190 22.96 -18.70 -31.50
C THR A 190 24.40 -18.44 -31.90
N LYS A 191 24.84 -19.00 -33.02
CA LYS A 191 26.17 -18.73 -33.58
C LYS A 191 26.23 -17.28 -34.06
N VAL A 192 27.28 -16.56 -33.63
CA VAL A 192 27.57 -15.19 -34.06
C VAL A 192 28.74 -15.18 -35.04
N SER A 193 29.68 -16.11 -34.87
CA SER A 193 30.80 -16.35 -35.79
C SER A 193 31.01 -17.86 -35.96
N GLU A 194 31.97 -18.26 -36.79
CA GLU A 194 32.33 -19.66 -37.03
C GLU A 194 32.74 -20.37 -35.73
N ASN A 195 33.43 -19.66 -34.84
CA ASN A 195 33.93 -20.18 -33.56
C ASN A 195 33.17 -19.68 -32.32
N ASP A 196 32.29 -18.67 -32.47
CA ASP A 196 31.68 -17.98 -31.33
C ASP A 196 30.16 -18.01 -31.35
N THR A 197 29.59 -18.08 -30.15
CA THR A 197 28.15 -17.97 -29.90
C THR A 197 27.88 -16.73 -29.07
N ASN A 198 26.64 -16.23 -29.10
CA ASN A 198 26.24 -15.16 -28.19
C ASN A 198 26.45 -15.55 -26.72
N TYR A 199 26.39 -16.85 -26.38
CA TYR A 199 26.70 -17.35 -25.05
C TYR A 199 28.19 -17.22 -24.68
N SER A 200 29.12 -17.46 -25.61
CA SER A 200 30.56 -17.30 -25.33
C SER A 200 30.95 -15.84 -25.19
N LEU A 201 30.31 -14.95 -25.97
CA LEU A 201 30.57 -13.51 -25.94
C LEU A 201 29.89 -12.79 -24.75
N ASP A 202 28.74 -13.28 -24.31
CA ASP A 202 27.98 -12.72 -23.18
C ASP A 202 27.49 -13.84 -22.24
N PRO A 203 28.37 -14.41 -21.39
CA PRO A 203 28.02 -15.53 -20.51
C PRO A 203 26.98 -15.16 -19.44
N GLU A 204 27.06 -13.94 -18.91
CA GLU A 204 26.13 -13.43 -17.89
C GLU A 204 24.83 -12.86 -18.46
N ASN A 205 24.69 -12.77 -19.78
CA ASN A 205 23.57 -12.12 -20.46
C ASN A 205 23.42 -10.62 -20.10
N ARG A 206 24.53 -9.91 -19.85
CA ARG A 206 24.52 -8.49 -19.47
C ARG A 206 24.02 -7.59 -20.60
N PHE A 207 24.32 -7.95 -21.85
CA PHE A 207 23.87 -7.22 -23.02
C PHE A 207 22.48 -7.67 -23.50
N LEU A 208 21.88 -8.65 -22.82
CA LEU A 208 20.62 -9.28 -23.23
C LEU A 208 20.68 -9.74 -24.69
N SER A 209 21.80 -10.38 -25.05
CA SER A 209 22.06 -10.98 -26.37
C SER A 209 21.20 -12.22 -26.65
N ARG A 210 20.45 -12.66 -25.63
CA ARG A 210 19.52 -13.79 -25.64
C ARG A 210 18.43 -13.60 -24.59
N GLY A 211 17.32 -14.31 -24.80
CA GLY A 211 16.24 -14.39 -23.83
C GLY A 211 16.72 -14.94 -22.48
N PRO A 212 16.20 -14.41 -21.36
CA PRO A 212 16.63 -14.80 -20.03
C PRO A 212 16.24 -16.26 -19.70
N ARG A 213 17.02 -16.91 -18.84
CA ARG A 213 16.79 -18.28 -18.38
C ARG A 213 16.77 -18.30 -16.86
N PHE A 214 15.66 -18.77 -16.27
CA PHE A 214 15.50 -18.84 -14.83
C PHE A 214 15.32 -20.27 -14.37
N ARG A 215 15.81 -20.54 -13.16
CA ARG A 215 15.39 -21.70 -12.40
C ARG A 215 14.06 -21.35 -11.73
N MET A 216 13.04 -22.18 -11.95
CA MET A 216 11.77 -22.00 -11.24
C MET A 216 11.97 -22.21 -9.73
N PRO A 217 11.48 -21.30 -8.87
CA PRO A 217 11.48 -21.52 -7.43
C PRO A 217 10.53 -22.67 -7.05
N SER A 218 10.70 -23.21 -5.85
CA SER A 218 9.98 -24.40 -5.37
C SER A 218 8.45 -24.30 -5.52
N TRP A 219 7.88 -23.14 -5.20
CA TRP A 219 6.44 -22.90 -5.31
C TRP A 219 5.95 -22.91 -6.77
N MET A 220 6.69 -22.31 -7.72
CA MET A 220 6.34 -22.38 -9.15
C MET A 220 6.42 -23.80 -9.67
N ILE A 221 7.42 -24.58 -9.25
CA ILE A 221 7.56 -25.99 -9.64
C ILE A 221 6.33 -26.78 -9.15
N ARG A 222 5.95 -26.61 -7.88
CA ARG A 222 4.76 -27.23 -7.29
C ARG A 222 3.49 -26.85 -8.04
N ASP A 223 3.27 -25.56 -8.26
CA ASP A 223 2.04 -25.07 -8.90
C ASP A 223 1.98 -25.51 -10.37
N ASN A 224 3.10 -25.59 -11.06
CA ASN A 224 3.18 -26.16 -12.41
C ASN A 224 2.84 -27.66 -12.40
N ALA A 225 3.36 -28.43 -11.44
CA ALA A 225 3.00 -29.84 -11.29
C ALA A 225 1.49 -30.02 -11.01
N LEU A 226 0.92 -29.22 -10.11
CA LEU A 226 -0.52 -29.23 -9.80
C LEU A 226 -1.38 -28.80 -11.00
N ALA A 227 -0.93 -27.82 -11.77
CA ALA A 227 -1.61 -27.36 -12.98
C ALA A 227 -1.60 -28.46 -14.04
N ALA A 228 -0.44 -29.06 -14.30
CA ALA A 228 -0.27 -30.14 -15.26
C ALA A 228 -1.07 -31.40 -14.87
N SER A 229 -1.22 -31.68 -13.57
CA SER A 229 -2.02 -32.79 -13.07
C SER A 229 -3.52 -32.48 -12.95
N GLY A 230 -3.96 -31.25 -13.25
CA GLY A 230 -5.36 -30.83 -13.10
C GLY A 230 -5.85 -30.69 -11.65
N LEU A 231 -4.93 -30.66 -10.67
CA LEU A 231 -5.24 -30.55 -9.24
C LEU A 231 -5.13 -29.11 -8.71
N LEU A 232 -4.67 -28.17 -9.55
CA LEU A 232 -4.55 -26.77 -9.16
C LEU A 232 -5.92 -26.17 -8.89
N VAL A 233 -6.10 -25.59 -7.70
CA VAL A 233 -7.30 -24.84 -7.32
C VAL A 233 -7.04 -23.34 -7.52
N PRO A 234 -7.65 -22.68 -8.52
CA PRO A 234 -7.41 -21.26 -8.82
C PRO A 234 -8.26 -20.30 -7.95
N LYS A 235 -8.99 -20.82 -6.97
CA LYS A 235 -9.87 -20.02 -6.12
C LYS A 235 -9.04 -19.10 -5.21
N ILE A 236 -9.24 -17.79 -5.35
CA ILE A 236 -8.60 -16.79 -4.49
C ILE A 236 -9.32 -16.76 -3.14
N GLY A 237 -8.53 -16.87 -2.06
CA GLY A 237 -9.02 -16.90 -0.68
C GLY A 237 -9.60 -18.25 -0.26
N GLY A 238 -10.07 -18.32 0.99
CA GLY A 238 -10.57 -19.54 1.63
C GLY A 238 -9.85 -19.84 2.94
N SER A 239 -10.27 -20.89 3.62
CA SER A 239 -9.59 -21.36 4.83
C SER A 239 -8.16 -21.77 4.50
N PRO A 240 -7.17 -21.46 5.35
CA PRO A 240 -5.80 -21.90 5.15
C PRO A 240 -5.77 -23.43 5.10
N VAL A 241 -5.02 -23.96 4.13
CA VAL A 241 -4.86 -25.41 3.93
C VAL A 241 -3.45 -25.77 4.35
N ASN A 242 -3.30 -26.78 5.21
CA ASN A 242 -1.98 -27.29 5.57
C ASN A 242 -1.41 -28.07 4.38
N THR A 243 -0.12 -27.91 4.13
CA THR A 243 0.62 -28.79 3.21
C THR A 243 0.63 -30.21 3.75
N TYR A 244 0.72 -31.20 2.86
CA TYR A 244 0.91 -32.60 3.24
C TYR A 244 2.09 -32.74 4.20
N GLN A 245 1.84 -33.31 5.37
CA GLN A 245 2.86 -33.65 6.37
C GLN A 245 2.94 -35.18 6.42
N PRO A 246 4.13 -35.78 6.21
CA PRO A 246 4.31 -37.21 6.43
C PRO A 246 4.04 -37.58 7.90
N GLU A 247 3.69 -38.84 8.16
CA GLU A 247 3.49 -39.33 9.53
C GLU A 247 4.81 -39.26 10.33
N GLY A 248 4.72 -38.97 11.63
CA GLY A 248 5.87 -38.97 12.55
C GLY A 248 6.65 -37.65 12.70
N VAL A 249 6.33 -36.58 11.95
CA VAL A 249 7.11 -35.31 11.98
C VAL A 249 7.12 -34.61 13.35
N TRP A 250 6.16 -34.91 14.22
CA TRP A 250 6.00 -34.29 15.54
C TRP A 250 6.23 -35.25 16.71
N GLU A 251 6.67 -36.49 16.47
CA GLU A 251 6.84 -37.49 17.54
C GLU A 251 8.09 -37.26 18.41
N GLU A 252 9.01 -36.38 17.98
CA GLU A 252 10.26 -36.06 18.70
C GLU A 252 10.35 -34.60 19.19
N ALA A 253 9.24 -33.83 19.17
CA ALA A 253 9.21 -32.43 19.61
C ALA A 253 8.68 -32.23 21.04
#